data_AF-A0A938NFT8-F1
#
_entry.id   AF-A0A938NFT8-F1
#
_cell.length_a   1.000
_cell.length_b   1.000
_cell.length_c   1.000
_cell.angle_alpha   90.00
_cell.angle_beta   90.00
_cell.angle_gamma   90.00
#
_symmetry.space_group_name_H-M   'P 1'
#
loop_
_entity.id
_entity.type
_entity.pdbx_description
1 polymer ?
#
loop_
_entity_poly.entity_id
_entity_poly.type
_entity_poly.pdbx_seq_one_letter_code
_entity_poly.pdbx_strand_id
1 'polypeptide(L)'
;MRGGAPPAGPRRLRVADWLAAAERMPCLDLRGAAEFARGHLPGAGNLPLAELAGRKQELPPPGTPLFLVGGELAAAGLARLGASGRWPLAWSEEPPASWPATALVRDPPSPLWGPNPWLAAQAARLRPAGRVLDLGMGSGRNAVWLAGRGFALSGIDRLPEAVASAEALARRHGVPLAARVGDARDPGALAPGGWDGILLIDYFERSLLPRLPAALAPGGLLIVETFLRAQTAPGGRPRRARWLLEPGELAASCAGALEILALAEGEAAPGRQVASLLARRPQNRAGESA
;
A
#
# COMPACT_ATOMS: atom_id res chain seq x y z
N MET A 1 -23.06 -4.94 -18.21
CA MET A 1 -21.84 -5.02 -19.04
C MET A 1 -21.45 -3.62 -19.51
N ARG A 2 -20.46 -2.99 -18.87
CA ARG A 2 -19.67 -1.92 -19.47
C ARG A 2 -18.23 -2.41 -19.45
N GLY A 3 -17.76 -2.95 -20.56
CA GLY A 3 -16.36 -3.24 -20.77
C GLY A 3 -15.61 -1.92 -20.76
N GLY A 4 -14.84 -1.67 -19.71
CA GLY A 4 -13.87 -0.57 -19.73
C GLY A 4 -12.93 -0.79 -20.90
N ALA A 5 -12.76 0.24 -21.73
CA ALA A 5 -11.77 0.22 -22.81
C ALA A 5 -10.41 -0.25 -22.25
N PRO A 6 -9.60 -1.00 -23.02
CA PRO A 6 -8.25 -1.32 -22.59
C PRO A 6 -7.55 -0.03 -22.18
N PRO A 7 -6.71 -0.02 -21.12
CA PRO A 7 -5.97 1.18 -20.76
C PRO A 7 -5.21 1.62 -22.01
N ALA A 8 -5.49 2.83 -22.48
CA ALA A 8 -4.78 3.40 -23.61
C ALA A 8 -3.28 3.27 -23.32
N GLY A 9 -2.53 2.74 -24.29
CA GLY A 9 -1.09 2.60 -24.17
C GLY A 9 -0.42 3.94 -23.82
N PRO A 10 0.87 3.93 -23.50
CA PRO A 10 1.55 5.14 -23.09
C PRO A 10 1.33 6.29 -24.08
N ARG A 11 0.95 7.47 -23.57
CA ARG A 11 0.61 8.62 -24.41
C ARG A 11 1.43 9.85 -24.05
N ARG A 12 1.89 10.58 -25.06
CA ARG A 12 2.53 11.88 -24.85
C ARG A 12 1.46 12.91 -24.47
N LEU A 13 1.77 13.77 -23.50
CA LEU A 13 0.86 14.80 -23.00
C LEU A 13 1.68 16.06 -22.68
N ARG A 14 1.19 17.25 -23.06
CA ARG A 14 1.89 18.49 -22.69
C ARG A 14 1.71 18.80 -21.21
N VAL A 15 2.70 19.44 -20.60
CA VAL A 15 2.65 19.87 -19.19
C VAL A 15 1.49 20.83 -18.96
N ALA A 16 1.25 21.76 -19.88
CA ALA A 16 0.10 22.68 -19.80
C ALA A 16 -1.25 21.95 -19.84
N ASP A 17 -1.38 20.89 -20.64
CA ASP A 17 -2.61 20.10 -20.73
C ASP A 17 -2.81 19.25 -19.46
N TRP A 18 -1.74 18.73 -18.87
CA TRP A 18 -1.79 18.07 -17.56
C TRP A 18 -2.18 19.05 -16.45
N LEU A 19 -1.62 20.28 -16.44
CA LEU A 19 -1.95 21.32 -15.47
C LEU A 19 -3.42 21.76 -15.56
N ALA A 20 -3.97 21.81 -16.77
CA ALA A 20 -5.36 22.22 -17.03
C ALA A 20 -6.39 21.10 -16.78
N ALA A 21 -5.96 19.86 -16.55
CA ALA A 21 -6.87 18.74 -16.32
C ALA A 21 -7.67 18.93 -15.03
N ALA A 22 -8.99 18.73 -15.11
CA ALA A 22 -9.89 18.82 -13.95
C ALA A 22 -9.50 17.85 -12.82
N GLU A 23 -9.03 16.66 -13.19
CA GLU A 23 -8.44 15.68 -12.28
C GLU A 23 -7.03 15.33 -12.77
N ARG A 24 -6.03 15.67 -11.95
CA ARG A 24 -4.62 15.45 -12.29
C ARG A 24 -4.19 14.07 -11.81
N MET A 25 -3.68 13.29 -12.76
CA MET A 25 -2.96 12.06 -12.42
C MET A 25 -1.68 12.39 -11.65
N PRO A 26 -1.27 11.53 -10.68
CA PRO A 26 -0.03 11.71 -9.93
C PRO A 26 1.16 11.95 -10.88
N CYS A 27 2.00 12.92 -10.54
CA CYS A 27 3.17 13.28 -11.33
C CYS A 27 4.43 12.69 -10.71
N LEU A 28 5.17 11.90 -11.49
CA LEU A 28 6.48 11.41 -11.13
C LEU A 28 7.56 12.20 -11.88
N ASP A 29 8.36 12.91 -11.12
CA ASP A 29 9.54 13.62 -11.59
C ASP A 29 10.78 12.75 -11.47
N LEU A 30 11.38 12.42 -12.62
CA LEU A 30 12.53 11.52 -12.76
C LEU A 30 13.88 12.24 -12.63
N ARG A 31 13.88 13.56 -12.43
CA ARG A 31 15.11 14.36 -12.29
C ARG A 31 15.78 14.09 -10.94
N GLY A 32 17.06 14.45 -10.84
CA GLY A 32 17.77 14.39 -9.56
C GLY A 32 17.20 15.35 -8.52
N ALA A 33 17.36 15.02 -7.23
CA ALA A 33 16.78 15.80 -6.13
C ALA A 33 17.17 17.29 -6.15
N ALA A 34 18.43 17.61 -6.50
CA ALA A 34 18.90 18.99 -6.59
C ALA A 34 18.20 19.80 -7.70
N GLU A 35 17.82 19.14 -8.80
CA GLU A 35 17.09 19.79 -9.89
C GLU A 35 15.60 19.93 -9.55
N PHE A 36 15.01 18.90 -8.96
CA PHE A 36 13.65 18.95 -8.42
C PHE A 36 13.46 20.10 -7.43
N ALA A 37 14.43 20.30 -6.52
CA ALA A 37 14.39 21.36 -5.50
C ALA A 37 14.44 22.79 -6.07
N ARG A 38 14.96 23.00 -7.29
CA ARG A 38 14.97 24.33 -7.93
C ARG A 38 13.57 24.76 -8.38
N GLY A 39 12.70 23.79 -8.66
CA GLY A 39 11.32 23.99 -9.09
C GLY A 39 10.76 22.74 -9.76
N HIS A 40 9.54 22.38 -9.40
CA HIS A 40 8.84 21.21 -9.94
C HIS A 40 7.33 21.46 -10.03
N LEU A 41 6.62 20.55 -10.70
CA LEU A 41 5.18 20.63 -10.86
C LEU A 41 4.47 20.36 -9.51
N PRO A 42 3.35 21.04 -9.22
CA PRO A 42 2.68 20.94 -7.95
C PRO A 42 2.12 19.53 -7.73
N GLY A 43 2.36 18.96 -6.55
CA GLY A 43 1.95 17.59 -6.23
C GLY A 43 2.84 16.50 -6.85
N ALA A 44 3.99 16.88 -7.44
CA ALA A 44 4.93 15.89 -7.99
C ALA A 44 5.70 15.16 -6.88
N GLY A 45 5.83 13.85 -7.03
CA GLY A 45 6.81 13.07 -6.30
C GLY A 45 8.14 13.02 -7.05
N ASN A 46 9.25 12.94 -6.33
CA ASN A 46 10.58 12.83 -6.91
C ASN A 46 11.12 11.42 -6.74
N LEU A 47 11.38 10.75 -7.87
CA LEU A 47 12.07 9.47 -7.91
C LEU A 47 13.08 9.49 -9.05
N PRO A 48 14.34 9.89 -8.79
CA PRO A 48 15.35 9.99 -9.82
C PRO A 48 15.45 8.70 -10.65
N LEU A 49 15.58 8.82 -11.98
CA LEU A 49 15.60 7.66 -12.88
C LEU A 49 16.63 6.60 -12.48
N ALA A 50 17.80 7.05 -11.98
CA ALA A 50 18.88 6.18 -11.51
C ALA A 50 18.47 5.32 -10.30
N GLU A 51 17.57 5.82 -9.45
CA GLU A 51 17.12 5.14 -8.23
C GLU A 51 15.82 4.36 -8.43
N LEU A 52 15.08 4.63 -9.52
CA LEU A 52 13.78 4.05 -9.84
C LEU A 52 13.75 2.52 -9.73
N ALA A 53 14.86 1.85 -10.06
CA ALA A 53 14.98 0.40 -9.98
C ALA A 53 14.82 -0.15 -8.55
N GLY A 54 15.45 0.51 -7.57
CA GLY A 54 15.49 0.10 -6.16
C GLY A 54 14.43 0.74 -5.27
N ARG A 55 13.61 1.63 -5.85
CA ARG A 55 12.59 2.40 -5.15
C ARG A 55 11.19 2.24 -5.75
N LYS A 56 10.94 1.15 -6.51
CA LYS A 56 9.62 0.87 -7.14
C LYS A 56 8.46 0.81 -6.14
N GLN A 57 8.73 0.48 -4.89
CA GLN A 57 7.77 0.48 -3.79
C GLN A 57 7.21 1.87 -3.45
N GLU A 58 7.86 2.94 -3.91
CA GLU A 58 7.41 4.32 -3.74
C GLU A 58 6.57 4.83 -4.91
N LEU A 59 6.32 3.98 -5.91
CA LEU A 59 5.37 4.23 -6.99
C LEU A 59 3.92 4.00 -6.50
N PRO A 60 2.93 4.61 -7.18
CA PRO A 60 1.54 4.32 -6.87
C PRO A 60 1.20 2.85 -7.13
N PRO A 61 0.09 2.35 -6.56
CA PRO A 61 -0.38 1.00 -6.86
C PRO A 61 -0.45 0.72 -8.37
N PRO A 62 -0.13 -0.51 -8.82
CA PRO A 62 -0.35 -0.90 -10.20
C PRO A 62 -1.80 -0.62 -10.64
N GLY A 63 -1.97 -0.14 -11.86
CA GLY A 63 -3.25 0.28 -12.42
C GLY A 63 -3.56 1.78 -12.24
N THR A 64 -2.86 2.48 -11.33
CA THR A 64 -3.02 3.92 -11.18
C THR A 64 -2.39 4.66 -12.36
N PRO A 65 -3.13 5.54 -13.08
CA PRO A 65 -2.52 6.37 -14.12
C PRO A 65 -1.40 7.24 -13.55
N LEU A 66 -0.27 7.32 -14.25
CA LEU A 66 0.90 8.08 -13.80
C LEU A 66 1.43 8.99 -14.90
N PHE A 67 1.69 10.25 -14.57
CA PHE A 67 2.30 11.22 -15.47
C PHE A 67 3.81 11.34 -15.20
N LEU A 68 4.64 11.04 -16.20
CA LEU A 68 6.09 11.09 -16.10
C LEU A 68 6.64 12.41 -16.66
N VAL A 69 7.49 13.07 -15.88
CA VAL A 69 8.27 14.23 -16.34
C VAL A 69 9.74 14.05 -16.03
N GLY A 70 10.58 14.75 -16.78
CA GLY A 70 12.02 14.82 -16.52
C GLY A 70 12.84 15.26 -17.73
N GLY A 71 12.23 16.02 -18.65
CA GLY A 71 12.84 16.33 -19.95
C GLY A 71 13.22 15.06 -20.70
N GLU A 72 14.47 15.02 -21.16
CA GLU A 72 15.08 13.88 -21.87
C GLU A 72 15.01 12.56 -21.09
N LEU A 73 14.87 12.58 -19.75
CA LEU A 73 14.78 11.37 -18.93
C LEU A 73 13.44 10.66 -19.07
N ALA A 74 12.40 11.36 -19.52
CA ALA A 74 11.03 10.84 -19.53
C ALA A 74 10.86 9.63 -20.47
N ALA A 75 11.58 9.61 -21.60
CA ALA A 75 11.57 8.48 -22.54
C ALA A 75 12.14 7.20 -21.91
N ALA A 76 13.26 7.33 -21.20
CA ALA A 76 13.90 6.20 -20.51
C ALA A 76 13.05 5.71 -19.32
N GLY A 77 12.41 6.63 -18.58
CA GLY A 77 11.44 6.28 -17.55
C GLY A 77 10.24 5.52 -18.11
N LEU A 78 9.70 5.98 -19.25
CA LEU A 78 8.65 5.30 -19.97
C LEU A 78 9.08 3.89 -20.40
N ALA A 79 10.27 3.72 -20.99
CA ALA A 79 10.76 2.39 -21.37
C ALA A 79 10.84 1.45 -20.16
N ARG A 80 11.32 1.94 -19.01
CA ARG A 80 11.53 1.14 -17.80
C ARG A 80 10.23 0.77 -17.09
N LEU A 81 9.25 1.68 -17.02
CA LEU A 81 7.96 1.43 -16.37
C LEU A 81 6.93 0.83 -17.33
N GLY A 82 6.91 1.28 -18.58
CA GLY A 82 6.04 0.79 -19.64
C GLY A 82 6.26 -0.68 -19.97
N ALA A 83 7.52 -1.16 -19.92
CA ALA A 83 7.83 -2.58 -20.11
C ALA A 83 7.15 -3.50 -19.07
N SER A 84 6.78 -2.98 -17.89
CA SER A 84 6.07 -3.76 -16.88
C SER A 84 4.58 -3.92 -17.19
N GLY A 85 4.00 -3.05 -18.05
CA GLY A 85 2.57 -2.99 -18.33
C GLY A 85 1.69 -2.68 -17.11
N ARG A 86 2.30 -2.27 -15.98
CA ARG A 86 1.58 -2.15 -14.70
C ARG A 86 0.82 -0.84 -14.53
N TRP A 87 1.22 0.23 -15.20
CA TRP A 87 0.60 1.55 -15.07
C TRP A 87 0.20 2.07 -16.45
N PRO A 88 -0.99 2.66 -16.61
CA PRO A 88 -1.28 3.54 -17.72
C PRO A 88 -0.39 4.78 -17.61
N LEU A 89 0.44 5.04 -18.62
CA LEU A 89 1.43 6.11 -18.57
C LEU A 89 1.04 7.28 -19.47
N ALA A 90 1.10 8.49 -18.93
CA ALA A 90 1.25 9.70 -19.71
C ALA A 90 2.65 10.26 -19.46
N TRP A 91 3.23 10.98 -20.42
CA TRP A 91 4.59 11.52 -20.24
C TRP A 91 4.83 12.78 -21.06
N SER A 92 5.76 13.62 -20.59
CA SER A 92 6.27 14.78 -21.32
C SER A 92 7.80 14.81 -21.33
N GLU A 93 8.36 15.08 -22.50
CA GLU A 93 9.78 15.38 -22.73
C GLU A 93 10.08 16.87 -22.63
N GLU A 94 9.07 17.70 -22.35
CA GLU A 94 9.26 19.13 -22.18
C GLU A 94 10.30 19.40 -21.09
N PRO A 95 11.39 20.12 -21.40
CA PRO A 95 12.39 20.43 -20.40
C PRO A 95 11.78 21.35 -19.33
N PRO A 96 12.30 21.34 -18.09
CA PRO A 96 11.78 22.20 -17.02
C PRO A 96 11.69 23.69 -17.36
N ALA A 97 12.57 24.17 -18.25
CA ALA A 97 12.58 25.55 -18.72
C ALA A 97 11.36 25.93 -19.58
N SER A 98 10.64 24.96 -20.17
CA SER A 98 9.43 25.22 -20.96
C SER A 98 8.15 25.09 -20.14
N TRP A 99 8.22 24.65 -18.89
CA TRP A 99 7.06 24.57 -18.01
C TRP A 99 6.59 25.97 -17.61
N PRO A 100 5.29 26.21 -17.39
CA PRO A 100 4.80 27.50 -16.91
C PRO A 100 5.46 27.86 -15.58
N ALA A 101 6.32 28.89 -15.57
CA ALA A 101 7.08 29.29 -14.38
C ALA A 101 6.18 29.61 -13.17
N THR A 102 4.98 30.14 -13.42
CA THR A 102 3.94 30.43 -12.41
C THR A 102 3.35 29.18 -11.77
N ALA A 103 3.52 28.00 -12.37
CA ALA A 103 3.03 26.74 -11.82
C ALA A 103 4.07 26.03 -10.94
N LEU A 104 5.34 26.43 -10.97
CA LEU A 104 6.41 25.70 -10.27
C LEU A 104 6.38 25.95 -8.76
N VAL A 105 6.50 24.87 -7.99
CA VAL A 105 6.60 24.89 -6.53
C VAL A 105 7.97 24.38 -6.06
N ARG A 106 8.26 24.55 -4.77
CA ARG A 106 9.51 24.15 -4.10
C ARG A 106 9.25 23.47 -2.76
N ASP A 107 8.08 22.86 -2.61
CA ASP A 107 7.73 22.09 -1.41
C ASP A 107 8.43 20.71 -1.42
N PRO A 108 8.37 19.95 -0.31
CA PRO A 108 8.90 18.59 -0.30
C PRO A 108 8.16 17.70 -1.32
N PRO A 109 8.83 16.66 -1.86
CA PRO A 109 8.20 15.75 -2.81
C PRO A 109 6.90 15.14 -2.27
N SER A 110 5.87 15.13 -3.08
CA SER A 110 4.60 14.48 -2.73
C SER A 110 4.76 12.95 -2.75
N PRO A 111 4.31 12.22 -1.70
CA PRO A 111 4.30 10.76 -1.73
C PRO A 111 3.40 10.25 -2.86
N LEU A 112 3.94 9.43 -3.76
CA LEU A 112 3.17 8.75 -4.81
C LEU A 112 2.61 7.40 -4.36
N TRP A 113 3.02 6.97 -3.17
CA TRP A 113 2.59 5.73 -2.55
C TRP A 113 1.76 6.03 -1.31
N GLY A 114 0.97 5.05 -0.88
CA GLY A 114 0.15 5.13 0.31
C GLY A 114 -0.20 3.75 0.85
N PRO A 115 -0.88 3.69 2.01
CA PRO A 115 -1.35 2.44 2.56
C PRO A 115 -2.47 1.90 1.67
N ASN A 116 -2.88 0.68 1.96
CA ASN A 116 -4.16 0.18 1.49
C ASN A 116 -5.32 1.12 1.95
N PRO A 117 -6.30 1.45 1.08
CA PRO A 117 -7.40 2.36 1.43
C PRO A 117 -8.27 1.90 2.60
N TRP A 118 -8.55 0.60 2.71
CA TRP A 118 -9.28 0.04 3.85
C TRP A 118 -8.52 0.26 5.15
N LEU A 119 -7.22 0.00 5.17
CA LEU A 119 -6.38 0.30 6.33
C LEU A 119 -6.42 1.78 6.70
N ALA A 120 -6.28 2.68 5.72
CA ALA A 120 -6.35 4.12 5.95
C ALA A 120 -7.68 4.55 6.60
N ALA A 121 -8.81 3.98 6.15
CA ALA A 121 -10.14 4.28 6.69
C ALA A 121 -10.32 3.78 8.14
N GLN A 122 -9.65 2.70 8.54
CA GLN A 122 -9.77 2.13 9.89
C GLN A 122 -8.69 2.60 10.87
N ALA A 123 -7.61 3.22 10.39
CA ALA A 123 -6.45 3.56 11.22
C ALA A 123 -6.78 4.41 12.46
N ALA A 124 -7.75 5.32 12.35
CA ALA A 124 -8.19 6.17 13.47
C ALA A 124 -8.85 5.39 14.62
N ARG A 125 -9.23 4.12 14.41
CA ARG A 125 -9.81 3.24 15.44
C ARG A 125 -8.76 2.50 16.26
N LEU A 126 -7.53 2.40 15.75
CA LEU A 126 -6.43 1.79 16.50
C LEU A 126 -6.10 2.64 17.73
N ARG A 127 -5.69 1.98 18.81
CA ARG A 127 -5.24 2.68 20.02
C ARG A 127 -4.03 3.57 19.68
N PRO A 128 -4.07 4.88 20.01
CA PRO A 128 -2.92 5.77 19.79
C PRO A 128 -1.64 5.19 20.40
N ALA A 129 -0.52 5.32 19.68
CA ALA A 129 0.78 4.74 20.05
C ALA A 129 0.76 3.22 20.30
N GLY A 130 -0.27 2.52 19.84
CA GLY A 130 -0.42 1.07 20.00
C GLY A 130 0.63 0.27 19.23
N ARG A 131 0.88 -0.94 19.70
CA ARG A 131 1.72 -1.95 19.05
C ARG A 131 0.96 -2.60 17.91
N VAL A 132 1.47 -2.46 16.69
CA VAL A 132 0.84 -3.02 15.49
C VAL A 132 1.77 -4.01 14.80
N LEU A 133 1.24 -5.18 14.46
CA LEU A 133 1.95 -6.23 13.71
C LEU A 133 1.40 -6.32 12.28
N ASP A 134 2.26 -6.17 11.29
CA ASP A 134 1.95 -6.38 9.87
C ASP A 134 2.45 -7.75 9.39
N LEU A 135 1.52 -8.68 9.17
CA LEU A 135 1.81 -10.05 8.74
C LEU A 135 1.83 -10.12 7.21
N GLY A 136 2.99 -10.45 6.62
CA GLY A 136 3.18 -10.40 5.18
C GLY A 136 3.31 -8.95 4.68
N MET A 137 4.11 -8.13 5.38
CA MET A 137 4.19 -6.67 5.17
C MET A 137 4.68 -6.25 3.77
N GLY A 138 5.26 -7.19 2.99
CA GLY A 138 5.85 -6.91 1.70
C GLY A 138 6.92 -5.81 1.78
N SER A 139 6.85 -4.84 0.88
CA SER A 139 7.78 -3.70 0.84
C SER A 139 7.50 -2.62 1.89
N GLY A 140 6.58 -2.87 2.84
CA GLY A 140 6.40 -2.04 4.04
C GLY A 140 5.52 -0.81 3.91
N ARG A 141 4.77 -0.62 2.81
CA ARG A 141 3.94 0.59 2.61
C ARG A 141 2.94 0.84 3.76
N ASN A 142 2.29 -0.20 4.24
CA ASN A 142 1.31 -0.09 5.33
C ASN A 142 2.00 0.19 6.66
N ALA A 143 3.03 -0.61 6.97
CA ALA A 143 3.84 -0.46 8.17
C ALA A 143 4.49 0.92 8.28
N VAL A 144 5.21 1.40 7.25
CA VAL A 144 5.85 2.73 7.27
C VAL A 144 4.82 3.85 7.42
N TRP A 145 3.67 3.74 6.73
CA TRP A 145 2.62 4.76 6.83
C TRP A 145 2.00 4.87 8.23
N LEU A 146 1.81 3.73 8.92
CA LEU A 146 1.38 3.72 10.33
C LEU A 146 2.50 4.16 11.28
N ALA A 147 3.75 3.75 11.05
CA ALA A 147 4.88 4.20 11.86
C ALA A 147 5.02 5.73 11.84
N GLY A 148 4.80 6.36 10.67
CA GLY A 148 4.75 7.82 10.53
C GLY A 148 3.58 8.50 11.27
N ARG A 149 2.64 7.72 11.82
CA ARG A 149 1.52 8.18 12.66
C ARG A 149 1.73 7.85 14.14
N GLY A 150 2.95 7.45 14.52
CA GLY A 150 3.33 7.23 15.92
C GLY A 150 3.00 5.85 16.47
N PHE A 151 2.55 4.90 15.63
CA PHE A 151 2.34 3.51 16.06
C PHE A 151 3.69 2.77 16.20
N ALA A 152 3.76 1.84 17.16
CA ALA A 152 4.94 0.97 17.32
C ALA A 152 4.82 -0.24 16.37
N LEU A 153 5.47 -0.14 15.21
CA LEU A 153 5.29 -1.11 14.13
C LEU A 153 6.32 -2.23 14.14
N SER A 154 5.82 -3.45 14.08
CA SER A 154 6.58 -4.65 13.74
C SER A 154 6.04 -5.26 12.45
N GLY A 155 6.91 -5.80 11.61
CA GLY A 155 6.51 -6.42 10.36
C GLY A 155 7.31 -7.68 10.07
N ILE A 156 6.62 -8.68 9.51
CA ILE A 156 7.22 -9.95 9.10
C ILE A 156 6.93 -10.21 7.63
N ASP A 157 7.95 -10.59 6.88
CA ASP A 157 7.79 -11.14 5.54
C ASP A 157 8.81 -12.26 5.31
N ARG A 158 8.45 -13.25 4.49
CA ARG A 158 9.32 -14.39 4.18
C ARG A 158 10.40 -14.05 3.15
N LEU A 159 10.26 -12.93 2.44
CA LEU A 159 11.16 -12.49 1.37
C LEU A 159 12.19 -11.50 1.92
N PRO A 160 13.48 -11.85 2.01
CA PRO A 160 14.53 -10.95 2.49
C PRO A 160 14.58 -9.60 1.74
N GLU A 161 14.35 -9.63 0.43
CA GLU A 161 14.32 -8.44 -0.40
C GLU A 161 13.15 -7.49 -0.08
N ALA A 162 12.01 -8.04 0.34
CA ALA A 162 10.84 -7.27 0.74
C ALA A 162 11.10 -6.57 2.08
N VAL A 163 11.67 -7.30 3.04
CA VAL A 163 12.10 -6.78 4.34
C VAL A 163 13.14 -5.66 4.17
N ALA A 164 14.18 -5.89 3.36
CA ALA A 164 15.19 -4.87 3.07
C ALA A 164 14.57 -3.61 2.42
N SER A 165 13.60 -3.80 1.51
CA SER A 165 12.84 -2.70 0.90
C SER A 165 12.02 -1.92 1.93
N ALA A 166 11.37 -2.61 2.88
CA ALA A 166 10.58 -1.99 3.94
C ALA A 166 11.46 -1.16 4.90
N GLU A 167 12.60 -1.69 5.30
CA GLU A 167 13.57 -0.96 6.13
C GLU A 167 14.16 0.25 5.40
N ALA A 168 14.48 0.12 4.11
CA ALA A 168 14.96 1.24 3.30
C ALA A 168 13.90 2.34 3.19
N LEU A 169 12.63 1.97 3.03
CA LEU A 169 11.51 2.90 3.04
C LEU A 169 11.37 3.59 4.40
N ALA A 170 11.41 2.82 5.50
CA ALA A 170 11.34 3.37 6.87
C ALA A 170 12.47 4.37 7.15
N ARG A 171 13.71 4.05 6.78
CA ARG A 171 14.88 4.94 6.91
C ARG A 171 14.69 6.24 6.13
N ARG A 172 14.22 6.18 4.89
CA ARG A 172 13.98 7.38 4.06
C ARG A 172 12.91 8.29 4.64
N HIS A 173 11.91 7.73 5.31
CA HIS A 173 10.84 8.48 5.94
C HIS A 173 11.12 8.82 7.42
N GLY A 174 12.27 8.42 7.96
CA GLY A 174 12.67 8.74 9.34
C GLY A 174 11.77 8.11 10.40
N VAL A 175 11.19 6.94 10.13
CA VAL A 175 10.24 6.27 11.05
C VAL A 175 10.82 4.95 11.59
N PRO A 176 10.52 4.60 12.86
CA PRO A 176 10.94 3.32 13.42
C PRO A 176 10.13 2.17 12.81
N LEU A 177 10.80 1.08 12.46
CA LEU A 177 10.17 -0.15 12.00
C LEU A 177 10.98 -1.36 12.48
N ALA A 178 10.35 -2.24 13.26
CA ALA A 178 10.92 -3.54 13.63
C ALA A 178 10.56 -4.58 12.56
N ALA A 179 11.32 -4.58 11.47
CA ALA A 179 11.15 -5.49 10.34
C ALA A 179 11.97 -6.77 10.55
N ARG A 180 11.43 -7.93 10.17
CA ARG A 180 12.19 -9.19 10.18
C ARG A 180 11.81 -10.14 9.05
N VAL A 181 12.81 -10.91 8.61
CA VAL A 181 12.59 -12.06 7.73
C VAL A 181 12.03 -13.22 8.55
N GLY A 182 10.92 -13.80 8.11
CA GLY A 182 10.35 -14.98 8.75
C GLY A 182 9.03 -15.43 8.12
N ASP A 183 8.59 -16.64 8.47
CA ASP A 183 7.29 -17.13 8.03
C ASP A 183 6.21 -16.76 9.06
N ALA A 184 5.13 -16.12 8.62
CA ALA A 184 4.03 -15.78 9.51
C ALA A 184 3.33 -17.02 10.09
N ARG A 185 3.50 -18.19 9.47
CA ARG A 185 2.98 -19.47 9.96
C ARG A 185 3.73 -19.98 11.18
N ASP A 186 4.95 -19.52 11.42
CA ASP A 186 5.75 -19.99 12.55
C ASP A 186 5.07 -19.62 13.89
N PRO A 187 5.16 -20.46 14.93
CA PRO A 187 4.63 -20.15 16.26
C PRO A 187 5.08 -18.78 16.78
N GLY A 188 6.37 -18.46 16.60
CA GLY A 188 6.98 -17.19 17.00
C GLY A 188 6.61 -15.98 16.15
N ALA A 189 5.82 -16.14 15.07
CA ALA A 189 5.35 -15.04 14.23
C ALA A 189 4.59 -13.96 15.01
N LEU A 190 3.76 -14.41 15.96
CA LEU A 190 2.83 -13.58 16.74
C LEU A 190 3.38 -13.16 18.11
N ALA A 191 4.59 -13.61 18.46
CA ALA A 191 5.22 -13.27 19.73
C ALA A 191 5.83 -11.86 19.70
N PRO A 192 5.79 -11.10 20.81
CA PRO A 192 5.02 -11.36 22.03
C PRO A 192 3.56 -10.93 21.81
N GLY A 193 2.60 -11.78 22.20
CA GLY A 193 1.17 -11.44 22.14
C GLY A 193 0.83 -10.13 22.89
N GLY A 194 -0.38 -9.62 22.70
CA GLY A 194 -0.78 -8.30 23.21
C GLY A 194 -0.70 -7.18 22.16
N TRP A 195 -0.95 -7.51 20.90
CA TRP A 195 -0.99 -6.51 19.82
C TRP A 195 -2.25 -5.65 19.90
N ASP A 196 -2.10 -4.33 19.82
CA ASP A 196 -3.21 -3.39 19.72
C ASP A 196 -3.84 -3.41 18.31
N GLY A 197 -3.04 -3.79 17.32
CA GLY A 197 -3.48 -4.05 15.95
C GLY A 197 -2.72 -5.21 15.31
N ILE A 198 -3.42 -6.05 14.54
CA ILE A 198 -2.79 -7.00 13.61
C ILE A 198 -3.35 -6.76 12.21
N LEU A 199 -2.46 -6.66 11.23
CA LEU A 199 -2.79 -6.41 9.83
C LEU A 199 -2.59 -7.69 9.00
N LEU A 200 -3.56 -7.97 8.14
CA LEU A 200 -3.50 -8.97 7.08
C LEU A 200 -4.02 -8.32 5.78
N ILE A 201 -3.16 -7.55 5.12
CA ILE A 201 -3.53 -6.72 3.96
C ILE A 201 -2.83 -7.24 2.71
N ASP A 202 -3.59 -7.61 1.68
CA ASP A 202 -3.10 -8.24 0.45
C ASP A 202 -2.27 -9.53 0.70
N TYR A 203 -2.35 -10.08 1.91
CA TYR A 203 -1.73 -11.33 2.36
C TYR A 203 -2.77 -12.18 3.09
N PHE A 204 -2.76 -13.48 2.81
CA PHE A 204 -3.68 -14.40 3.46
C PHE A 204 -3.08 -15.81 3.59
N GLU A 205 -3.14 -16.30 4.82
CA GLU A 205 -2.77 -17.65 5.17
C GLU A 205 -3.78 -18.17 6.20
N ARG A 206 -4.64 -19.07 5.74
CA ARG A 206 -5.83 -19.52 6.47
C ARG A 206 -5.49 -20.15 7.83
N SER A 207 -4.32 -20.77 7.95
CA SER A 207 -3.82 -21.36 9.20
C SER A 207 -3.55 -20.32 10.31
N LEU A 208 -3.49 -19.03 9.99
CA LEU A 208 -3.33 -17.96 10.97
C LEU A 208 -4.63 -17.65 11.72
N LEU A 209 -5.79 -17.78 11.08
CA LEU A 209 -7.07 -17.28 11.60
C LEU A 209 -7.38 -17.73 13.03
N PRO A 210 -7.21 -19.02 13.40
CA PRO A 210 -7.49 -19.46 14.77
C PRO A 210 -6.56 -18.88 15.84
N ARG A 211 -5.39 -18.36 15.43
CA ARG A 211 -4.33 -17.87 16.33
C ARG A 211 -4.40 -16.36 16.57
N LEU A 212 -5.00 -15.60 15.65
CA LEU A 212 -5.07 -14.14 15.72
C LEU A 212 -5.81 -13.62 16.96
N PRO A 213 -6.96 -14.20 17.38
CA PRO A 213 -7.68 -13.67 18.54
C PRO A 213 -6.85 -13.70 19.82
N ALA A 214 -6.11 -14.77 20.07
CA ALA A 214 -5.26 -14.88 21.27
C ALA A 214 -4.06 -13.93 21.24
N ALA A 215 -3.57 -13.57 20.04
CA ALA A 215 -2.43 -12.68 19.86
C ALA A 215 -2.77 -11.19 20.06
N LEU A 216 -4.01 -10.78 19.84
CA LEU A 216 -4.46 -9.41 20.10
C LEU A 216 -4.51 -9.12 21.59
N ALA A 217 -4.18 -7.91 22.03
CA ALA A 217 -4.54 -7.44 23.36
C ALA A 217 -6.08 -7.36 23.51
N PRO A 218 -6.64 -7.44 24.72
CA PRO A 218 -8.07 -7.13 24.94
C PRO A 218 -8.43 -5.77 24.31
N GLY A 219 -9.51 -5.72 23.54
CA GLY A 219 -9.90 -4.54 22.75
C GLY A 219 -9.04 -4.24 21.52
N GLY A 220 -8.01 -5.03 21.24
CA GLY A 220 -7.15 -4.89 20.05
C GLY A 220 -7.89 -5.23 18.76
N LEU A 221 -7.42 -4.68 17.65
CA LEU A 221 -8.09 -4.76 16.36
C LEU A 221 -7.39 -5.70 15.37
N LEU A 222 -8.17 -6.57 14.73
CA LEU A 222 -7.78 -7.27 13.53
C LEU A 222 -8.27 -6.47 12.31
N ILE A 223 -7.35 -6.10 11.42
CA ILE A 223 -7.66 -5.38 10.18
C ILE A 223 -7.22 -6.28 9.01
N VAL A 224 -8.19 -6.80 8.28
CA VAL A 224 -7.97 -7.69 7.13
C VAL A 224 -8.51 -7.04 5.87
N GLU A 225 -7.76 -7.12 4.79
CA GLU A 225 -8.31 -7.01 3.44
C GLU A 225 -7.53 -7.96 2.54
N THR A 226 -8.22 -8.94 1.97
CA THR A 226 -7.60 -9.90 1.05
C THR A 226 -8.59 -10.39 0.01
N PHE A 227 -8.12 -11.21 -0.92
CA PHE A 227 -8.81 -11.47 -2.18
C PHE A 227 -9.86 -12.58 -2.07
N LEU A 228 -11.01 -12.34 -2.68
CA LEU A 228 -12.05 -13.35 -2.87
C LEU A 228 -11.73 -14.24 -4.08
N ARG A 229 -12.30 -15.44 -4.12
CA ARG A 229 -12.19 -16.36 -5.26
C ARG A 229 -12.64 -15.74 -6.60
N ALA A 230 -13.57 -14.78 -6.53
CA ALA A 230 -14.06 -14.03 -7.68
C ALA A 230 -13.05 -13.03 -8.28
N GLN A 231 -11.85 -12.89 -7.71
CA GLN A 231 -10.77 -12.02 -8.19
C GLN A 231 -10.39 -12.37 -9.64
N THR A 232 -10.54 -11.39 -10.53
CA THR A 232 -10.32 -11.53 -11.98
C THR A 232 -9.40 -10.46 -12.58
N ALA A 233 -8.85 -9.56 -11.76
CA ALA A 233 -8.01 -8.47 -12.21
C ALA A 233 -6.87 -8.97 -13.14
N PRO A 234 -6.68 -8.36 -14.32
CA PRO A 234 -5.57 -8.67 -15.21
C PRO A 234 -4.22 -8.54 -14.49
N GLY A 235 -3.37 -9.56 -14.57
CA GLY A 235 -2.11 -9.60 -13.81
C GLY A 235 -2.27 -9.73 -12.28
N GLY A 236 -3.51 -9.79 -11.78
CA GLY A 236 -3.85 -9.94 -10.36
C GLY A 236 -3.25 -11.20 -9.76
N ARG A 237 -2.73 -11.04 -8.53
CA ARG A 237 -2.27 -12.09 -7.64
C ARG A 237 -2.91 -11.84 -6.26
N PRO A 238 -3.13 -12.89 -5.45
CA PRO A 238 -2.85 -14.31 -5.69
C PRO A 238 -3.86 -14.96 -6.66
N ARG A 239 -3.47 -16.09 -7.27
CA ARG A 239 -4.34 -16.90 -8.16
C ARG A 239 -4.63 -18.31 -7.63
N ARG A 240 -3.91 -18.75 -6.61
CA ARG A 240 -4.09 -20.10 -6.06
C ARG A 240 -5.24 -20.07 -5.06
N ALA A 241 -6.20 -20.97 -5.23
CA ALA A 241 -7.43 -21.03 -4.42
C ALA A 241 -7.16 -21.00 -2.91
N ARG A 242 -6.11 -21.67 -2.44
CA ARG A 242 -5.74 -21.67 -1.01
C ARG A 242 -5.46 -20.28 -0.40
N TRP A 243 -5.14 -19.29 -1.22
CA TRP A 243 -4.86 -17.90 -0.82
C TRP A 243 -6.04 -16.97 -1.11
N LEU A 244 -7.15 -17.52 -1.62
CA LEU A 244 -8.39 -16.80 -1.88
C LEU A 244 -9.43 -17.24 -0.85
N LEU A 245 -10.25 -16.27 -0.45
CA LEU A 245 -11.40 -16.51 0.42
C LEU A 245 -12.61 -16.95 -0.40
N GLU A 246 -13.38 -17.88 0.15
CA GLU A 246 -14.77 -18.08 -0.25
C GLU A 246 -15.64 -16.95 0.35
N PRO A 247 -16.75 -16.55 -0.30
CA PRO A 247 -17.64 -15.54 0.24
C PRO A 247 -18.15 -15.90 1.65
N GLY A 248 -18.15 -14.94 2.56
CA GLY A 248 -18.57 -15.08 3.97
C GLY A 248 -17.57 -15.81 4.88
N GLU A 249 -16.51 -16.39 4.33
CA GLU A 249 -15.57 -17.20 5.09
C GLU A 249 -14.80 -16.42 6.15
N LEU A 250 -14.42 -15.18 5.84
CA LEU A 250 -13.68 -14.33 6.77
C LEU A 250 -14.50 -13.99 8.01
N ALA A 251 -15.80 -13.76 7.84
CA ALA A 251 -16.74 -13.52 8.92
C ALA A 251 -16.93 -14.79 9.76
N ALA A 252 -17.16 -15.93 9.11
CA ALA A 252 -17.32 -17.22 9.78
C ALA A 252 -16.10 -17.59 10.62
N SER A 253 -14.89 -17.30 10.12
CA SER A 253 -13.63 -17.58 10.82
C SER A 253 -13.41 -16.73 12.08
N CYS A 254 -14.12 -15.61 12.21
CA CYS A 254 -14.03 -14.73 13.37
C CYS A 254 -15.19 -14.94 14.37
N ALA A 255 -16.24 -15.65 13.97
CA ALA A 255 -17.44 -15.85 14.77
C ALA A 255 -17.11 -16.50 16.12
N GLY A 256 -17.65 -15.93 17.19
CA GLY A 256 -17.46 -16.41 18.57
C GLY A 256 -16.14 -16.03 19.23
N ALA A 257 -15.09 -15.67 18.47
CA ALA A 257 -13.78 -15.28 19.01
C ALA A 257 -13.53 -13.77 18.97
N LEU A 258 -14.07 -13.08 17.96
CA LEU A 258 -13.93 -11.64 17.76
C LEU A 258 -15.29 -10.99 17.54
N GLU A 259 -15.41 -9.73 17.97
CA GLU A 259 -16.54 -8.87 17.65
C GLU A 259 -16.31 -8.20 16.29
N ILE A 260 -17.15 -8.48 15.30
CA ILE A 260 -17.03 -7.87 13.97
C ILE A 260 -17.60 -6.45 14.02
N LEU A 261 -16.76 -5.46 13.71
CA LEU A 261 -17.13 -4.04 13.70
C LEU A 261 -17.47 -3.52 12.30
N ALA A 262 -16.83 -4.08 11.28
CA ALA A 262 -17.14 -3.80 9.88
C ALA A 262 -16.76 -5.00 9.01
N LEU A 263 -17.57 -5.27 7.99
CA LEU A 263 -17.36 -6.32 7.00
C LEU A 263 -17.85 -5.81 5.65
N ALA A 264 -17.05 -6.01 4.61
CA ALA A 264 -17.44 -5.76 3.23
C ALA A 264 -16.86 -6.85 2.33
N GLU A 265 -17.64 -7.29 1.35
CA GLU A 265 -17.18 -8.18 0.29
C GLU A 265 -17.63 -7.61 -1.06
N GLY A 266 -16.70 -7.55 -2.02
CA GLY A 266 -17.02 -7.07 -3.36
C GLY A 266 -15.84 -6.45 -4.09
N GLU A 267 -16.15 -5.64 -5.09
CA GLU A 267 -15.17 -5.06 -6.01
C GLU A 267 -14.60 -3.75 -5.45
N ALA A 268 -13.33 -3.77 -5.04
CA ALA A 268 -12.62 -2.57 -4.56
C ALA A 268 -12.00 -1.74 -5.69
N ALA A 269 -11.76 -2.36 -6.85
CA ALA A 269 -11.28 -1.75 -8.08
C ALA A 269 -11.60 -2.70 -9.25
N PRO A 270 -11.61 -2.26 -10.51
CA PRO A 270 -11.93 -3.11 -11.66
C PRO A 270 -11.21 -4.47 -11.63
N GLY A 271 -12.00 -5.55 -11.51
CA GLY A 271 -11.57 -6.94 -11.39
C GLY A 271 -11.10 -7.36 -9.98
N ARG A 272 -10.72 -6.41 -9.11
CA ARG A 272 -10.20 -6.65 -7.75
C ARG A 272 -11.33 -6.93 -6.76
N GLN A 273 -11.68 -8.21 -6.63
CA GLN A 273 -12.63 -8.70 -5.64
C GLN A 273 -11.94 -9.01 -4.30
N VAL A 274 -12.42 -8.41 -3.22
CA VAL A 274 -11.85 -8.53 -1.87
C VAL A 274 -12.91 -8.74 -0.80
N ALA A 275 -12.48 -9.32 0.32
CA ALA A 275 -13.15 -9.29 1.60
C ALA A 275 -12.33 -8.41 2.55
N SER A 276 -13.00 -7.44 3.16
CA SER A 276 -12.41 -6.49 4.10
C SER A 276 -13.12 -6.63 5.44
N LEU A 277 -12.36 -6.85 6.51
CA LEU A 277 -12.86 -7.07 7.86
C LEU A 277 -12.14 -6.15 8.84
N LEU A 278 -12.92 -5.56 9.74
CA LEU A 278 -12.45 -4.98 10.98
C LEU A 278 -13.12 -5.73 12.11
N ALA A 279 -12.33 -6.38 12.96
CA ALA A 279 -12.84 -7.09 14.12
C ALA A 279 -12.04 -6.73 15.38
N ARG A 280 -12.66 -6.86 16.54
CA ARG A 280 -12.09 -6.50 17.83
C ARG A 280 -12.06 -7.71 18.75
N ARG A 281 -10.94 -7.92 19.44
CA ARG A 281 -10.92 -8.86 20.57
C ARG A 281 -11.79 -8.30 21.70
N PRO A 282 -12.79 -9.04 22.22
CA PRO A 282 -13.58 -8.57 23.35
C PRO A 282 -12.70 -8.11 24.52
N GLN A 283 -13.11 -7.06 25.19
CA GLN A 283 -12.51 -6.70 26.48
C GLN A 283 -13.02 -7.73 27.49
N ASN A 284 -12.14 -8.31 28.31
CA ASN A 284 -12.61 -9.08 29.46
C ASN A 284 -13.49 -8.14 30.29
N ARG A 285 -14.74 -8.55 30.56
CA ARG A 285 -15.57 -7.81 31.52
C ARG A 285 -14.83 -7.84 32.86
N ALA A 286 -14.61 -6.68 33.47
CA ALA A 286 -14.13 -6.62 34.84
C ALA A 286 -15.13 -7.38 35.72
N GLY A 287 -14.78 -8.59 36.17
CA GLY A 287 -15.65 -9.43 36.98
C GLY A 287 -15.46 -10.95 36.84
N GLU A 288 -14.85 -11.45 35.77
CA GLU A 288 -14.57 -12.89 35.62
C GLU A 288 -13.08 -13.17 35.84
N SER A 289 -12.66 -13.15 37.11
CA SER A 289 -11.55 -13.99 37.58
C SER A 289 -12.15 -15.17 38.32
N ALA A 290 -11.81 -16.37 37.85
CA ALA A 290 -11.99 -17.61 38.59
C ALA A 290 -11.06 -17.64 39.82
#